data_AF-A0A4V2Q8S9-F1
#
_entry.id   AF-A0A4V2Q8S9-F1
#
_cell.length_a   1.000
_cell.length_b   1.000
_cell.length_c   1.000
_cell.angle_alpha   90.00
_cell.angle_beta   90.00
_cell.angle_gamma   90.00
#
_symmetry.space_group_name_H-M   'P 1'
#
loop_
_entity.id
_entity.type
_entity.pdbx_description
1 polymer ?
#
loop_
_entity_poly.entity_id
_entity_poly.type
_entity_poly.pdbx_seq_one_letter_code
_entity_poly.pdbx_strand_id
1 'polypeptide(L)' 'MEQQIKKLLNRLAFLGYGSFEIKSIFRYAAGSECLDEMSYTQLKRVKAHLEKYEQLGSNFVAAYSK' A
#
# COMPACT_ATOMS: atom_id res chain seq x y z
N MET A 1 11.45 -2.72 8.36
CA MET A 1 10.58 -1.89 7.49
C MET A 1 9.66 -2.76 6.65
N GLU A 2 10.15 -3.85 6.07
CA GLU A 2 9.34 -4.86 5.36
C GLU A 2 8.14 -5.40 6.16
N GLN A 3 8.30 -5.72 7.46
CA GLN A 3 7.17 -6.22 8.26
C GLN A 3 6.02 -5.22 8.35
N GLN A 4 6.31 -3.90 8.35
CA GLN A 4 5.27 -2.87 8.34
C GLN A 4 4.58 -2.80 6.98
N ILE A 5 5.34 -2.91 5.89
CA ILE A 5 4.77 -2.97 4.54
C ILE A 5 3.87 -4.21 4.40
N LYS A 6 4.32 -5.39 4.84
CA LYS A 6 3.47 -6.62 4.84
C LYS A 6 2.16 -6.43 5.60
N LYS A 7 2.19 -5.75 6.76
CA LYS A 7 0.96 -5.42 7.51
C LYS A 7 0.03 -4.49 6.72
N LEU A 8 0.58 -3.46 6.06
CA LEU A 8 -0.20 -2.55 5.21
C LEU A 8 -0.82 -3.28 4.00
N LEU A 9 -0.10 -4.22 3.39
CA LEU A 9 -0.61 -5.03 2.29
C LEU A 9 -1.78 -5.91 2.71
N ASN A 10 -1.68 -6.56 3.88
CA ASN A 10 -2.80 -7.33 4.43
C ASN A 10 -4.02 -6.46 4.71
N ARG A 11 -3.83 -5.23 5.21
CA ARG A 11 -4.94 -4.28 5.41
C ARG A 11 -5.57 -3.84 4.09
N LEU A 12 -4.77 -3.53 3.09
CA LEU A 12 -5.27 -3.17 1.76
C LEU A 12 -6.04 -4.35 1.14
N ALA A 13 -5.54 -5.57 1.26
CA ALA A 13 -6.27 -6.75 0.82
C ALA A 13 -7.63 -6.91 1.54
N PHE A 14 -7.67 -6.64 2.85
CA PHE A 14 -8.92 -6.64 3.63
C PHE A 14 -9.90 -5.53 3.18
N LEU A 15 -9.38 -4.38 2.76
CA LEU A 15 -10.16 -3.28 2.18
C LEU A 15 -10.62 -3.55 0.73
N GLY A 16 -10.27 -4.70 0.16
CA GLY A 16 -10.68 -5.11 -1.19
C GLY A 16 -9.71 -4.73 -2.31
N TYR A 17 -8.54 -4.17 -1.99
CA TYR A 17 -7.51 -3.89 -3.00
C TYR A 17 -6.91 -5.19 -3.53
N GLY A 18 -6.99 -5.38 -4.84
CA GLY A 18 -6.41 -6.52 -5.53
C GLY A 18 -4.88 -6.44 -5.64
N SER A 19 -4.26 -7.60 -5.90
CA SER A 19 -2.81 -7.71 -6.11
C SER A 19 -2.30 -6.80 -7.24
N PHE A 20 -3.14 -6.50 -8.24
CA PHE A 20 -2.80 -5.60 -9.35
C PHE A 20 -2.75 -4.13 -8.92
N GLU A 21 -3.73 -3.68 -8.13
CA GLU A 21 -3.76 -2.33 -7.59
C GLU A 21 -2.59 -2.10 -6.64
N ILE A 22 -2.31 -3.08 -5.79
CA ILE A 22 -1.14 -3.09 -4.92
C ILE A 22 0.16 -2.92 -5.74
N LYS A 23 0.37 -3.74 -6.79
CA LYS A 23 1.54 -3.61 -7.67
C LYS A 23 1.62 -2.24 -8.35
N SER A 24 0.48 -1.68 -8.75
CA SER A 24 0.42 -0.34 -9.34
C SER A 24 0.89 0.73 -8.34
N ILE A 25 0.50 0.62 -7.07
CA ILE A 25 0.95 1.51 -5.99
C ILE A 25 2.46 1.41 -5.80
N PHE A 26 3.03 0.20 -5.80
CA PHE A 26 4.48 0.01 -5.73
C PHE A 26 5.22 0.67 -6.88
N ARG A 27 4.75 0.42 -8.12
CA ARG A 27 5.33 0.99 -9.33
C ARG A 27 5.25 2.52 -9.32
N TYR A 28 4.14 3.08 -8.88
CA TYR A 28 3.96 4.52 -8.76
C TYR A 28 4.85 5.16 -7.70
N ALA A 29 5.00 4.50 -6.54
CA ALA A 29 5.72 5.05 -5.39
C ALA A 29 7.26 4.92 -5.49
N ALA A 30 7.76 3.81 -6.05
CA ALA A 30 9.19 3.48 -6.10
C ALA A 30 9.77 3.37 -7.50
N GLY A 31 8.94 3.33 -8.54
CA GLY A 31 9.37 3.01 -9.91
C GLY A 31 9.76 1.53 -10.10
N SER A 32 9.60 0.70 -9.07
CA SER A 32 9.99 -0.70 -9.05
C SER A 32 8.87 -1.57 -8.46
N GLU A 33 8.83 -2.82 -8.91
CA GLU A 33 7.82 -3.82 -8.55
C GLU A 33 8.29 -4.73 -7.41
N CYS A 34 9.59 -4.73 -7.12
CA CYS A 34 10.24 -5.62 -6.16
C CYS A 34 10.68 -4.87 -4.90
N LEU A 35 10.21 -5.33 -3.73
CA LEU A 35 10.59 -4.79 -2.42
C LEU A 35 12.07 -5.02 -2.07
N ASP A 36 12.64 -6.14 -2.50
CA ASP A 36 14.02 -6.55 -2.20
C ASP A 36 15.07 -5.62 -2.84
N GLU A 37 14.73 -4.99 -3.96
CA GLU A 37 15.62 -4.12 -4.72
C GLU A 37 15.45 -2.63 -4.35
N MET A 38 14.57 -2.32 -3.39
CA MET A 38 14.29 -0.93 -3.02
C MET A 38 15.28 -0.38 -2.00
N SER A 39 15.83 0.79 -2.31
CA SER A 39 16.55 1.59 -1.32
C SER A 39 15.65 2.00 -0.15
N TYR A 40 16.27 2.31 0.99
CA TYR A 40 15.57 2.80 2.19
C TYR A 40 14.62 3.99 1.89
N THR A 41 15.02 4.90 1.00
CA THR A 41 14.21 6.05 0.59
C THR A 41 12.98 5.62 -0.23
N GLN A 42 13.15 4.67 -1.15
CA GLN A 42 12.03 4.10 -1.92
C GLN A 42 11.05 3.36 -1.00
N LEU A 43 11.55 2.55 -0.07
CA LEU A 43 10.71 1.88 0.94
C LEU A 43 9.90 2.87 1.78
N LYS A 44 10.50 4.00 2.16
CA LYS A 44 9.79 5.08 2.87
C LYS A 44 8.67 5.69 2.03
N ARG A 45 8.90 5.96 0.74
CA ARG A 45 7.89 6.49 -0.19
C ARG A 45 6.74 5.51 -0.40
N VAL A 46 7.07 4.23 -0.61
CA VAL A 46 6.09 3.15 -0.74
C VAL A 46 5.22 3.05 0.51
N LYS A 47 5.85 3.05 1.70
CA LYS A 47 5.11 3.02 2.96
C LYS A 47 4.13 4.19 3.06
N ALA A 48 4.57 5.41 2.77
CA ALA A 48 3.72 6.61 2.81
C ALA A 48 2.54 6.51 1.83
N HIS A 49 2.77 5.98 0.62
CA HIS A 49 1.69 5.76 -0.34
C HIS A 49 0.70 4.70 0.13
N LEU A 50 1.18 3.54 0.60
CA LEU A 50 0.32 2.47 1.12
C LEU A 50 -0.52 2.96 2.31
N GLU A 51 0.04 3.76 3.23
CA GLU A 51 -0.71 4.37 4.33
C GLU A 51 -1.81 5.31 3.84
N LYS A 52 -1.53 6.10 2.79
CA LYS A 52 -2.54 6.97 2.16
C LYS A 52 -3.69 6.16 1.55
N TYR A 53 -3.39 5.08 0.83
CA TYR A 53 -4.43 4.21 0.26
C TYR A 53 -5.22 3.47 1.34
N GLU A 54 -4.59 3.07 2.45
CA GLU A 54 -5.28 2.46 3.58
C GLU A 54 -6.29 3.45 4.20
N GLN A 55 -5.88 4.70 4.44
CA GLN A 55 -6.80 5.75 4.91
C GLN A 55 -7.95 5.99 3.93
N LEU A 56 -7.69 6.02 2.61
CA LEU A 56 -8.72 6.21 1.61
C LEU A 56 -9.72 5.05 1.60
N GLY A 57 -9.25 3.80 1.61
CA GLY A 57 -10.11 2.63 1.67
C GLY A 57 -10.90 2.55 2.97
N SER A 58 -10.27 2.85 4.11
CA SER A 58 -10.93 2.90 5.42
C SER A 58 -12.03 3.97 5.47
N ASN A 59 -11.74 5.17 4.95
CA ASN A 59 -12.73 6.24 4.83
C ASN A 59 -13.88 5.86 3.89
N PHE A 60 -13.59 5.16 2.78
CA PHE A 60 -14.62 4.68 1.85
C PHE A 60 -15.56 3.68 2.53
N VAL A 61 -15.00 2.66 3.20
CA VAL A 61 -15.79 1.66 3.94
C VAL A 61 -16.60 2.33 5.06
N ALA A 62 -16.01 3.28 5.78
CA ALA A 62 -16.71 4.04 6.82
C ALA A 62 -17.83 4.93 6.25
N ALA A 63 -17.65 5.52 5.07
CA ALA A 63 -18.65 6.37 4.42
C ALA A 63 -19.82 5.56 3.83
N TYR A 64 -19.57 4.33 3.38
CA TYR A 64 -20.58 3.45 2.75
C TYR A 64 -21.19 2.40 3.71
N SER A 65 -20.75 2.29 4.96
CA SER A 65 -21.38 1.44 5.99
C SER A 65 -22.62 2.07 6.65
N LYS A 66 -23.34 2.95 5.94
CA LYS A 66 -24.53 3.65 6.45
C LYS A 66 -25.78 3.30 5.67
#